data_AF-A0A537JF15-F1
#
_entry.id   AF-A0A537JF15-F1
#
_cell.length_a   1.000
_cell.length_b   1.000
_cell.length_c   1.000
_cell.angle_alpha   90.00
_cell.angle_beta   90.00
_cell.angle_gamma   90.00
#
_symmetry.space_group_name_H-M   'P 1'
#
loop_
_entity.id
_entity.type
_entity.pdbx_description
1 polymer ?
#
loop_
_entity_poly.entity_id
_entity_poly.type
_entity_poly.pdbx_seq_one_letter_code
_entity_poly.pdbx_strand_id
1 'polypeptide(L)'
;MRDCGQCGHELEPFFDSTCEPPVAWLCQGCGSVTLEEDLRALSPSARSELATLQAFIAPVPGSGRAPREPQPALGRAQARARAILEGVRALPVDIERIAVQYGYPVSERPLPPDERGTIARDGDYTVIVINQNRTGITDAERRWIIAEELGHAVLEHSTLVASTAPGHRLTIPEPRRRVEEREAKRFAAEVLMPEEKIRGRFAELAPRIHQALGLRQRQGETDEVVAALARMFAVSPAAMRTRLEELDLIG
;
A
#
# COMPACT_ATOMS: atom_id res chain seq x y z
N MET A 1 -33.00 -5.93 11.74
CA MET A 1 -31.80 -5.24 12.23
C MET A 1 -31.35 -5.95 13.49
N ARG A 2 -30.19 -6.60 13.44
CA ARG A 2 -29.55 -7.22 14.61
C ARG A 2 -28.20 -6.54 14.76
N ASP A 3 -27.87 -6.15 15.98
CA ASP A 3 -26.61 -5.46 16.24
C ASP A 3 -25.61 -6.42 16.89
N CYS A 4 -24.35 -6.31 16.48
CA CYS A 4 -23.26 -7.08 17.04
C CYS A 4 -23.07 -6.75 18.53
N GLY A 5 -23.20 -7.75 19.41
CA GLY A 5 -22.96 -7.57 20.84
C GLY A 5 -21.52 -7.14 21.22
N GLN A 6 -20.59 -7.19 20.26
CA GLN A 6 -19.19 -6.82 20.46
C GLN A 6 -18.84 -5.40 19.98
N CYS A 7 -19.49 -4.90 18.91
CA CYS A 7 -19.14 -3.59 18.34
C CYS A 7 -20.34 -2.73 17.89
N GLY A 8 -21.58 -3.19 18.11
CA GLY A 8 -22.81 -2.45 17.83
C GLY A 8 -23.14 -2.24 16.36
N HIS A 9 -22.34 -2.77 15.42
CA HIS A 9 -22.64 -2.70 13.99
C HIS A 9 -23.70 -3.72 13.59
N GLU A 10 -24.43 -3.43 12.51
CA GLU A 10 -25.44 -4.33 11.97
C GLU A 10 -24.82 -5.66 11.50
N LEU A 11 -25.52 -6.74 11.80
CA LEU A 11 -25.19 -8.09 11.41
C LEU A 11 -25.90 -8.47 10.11
N GLU A 12 -25.16 -9.02 9.16
CA GLU A 12 -25.68 -9.53 7.89
C GLU A 12 -25.74 -11.07 7.87
N PRO A 13 -26.69 -11.68 7.15
CA PRO A 13 -26.74 -13.12 6.96
C PRO A 13 -25.44 -13.67 6.35
N PHE A 14 -24.79 -14.63 7.03
CA PHE A 14 -23.51 -15.22 6.59
C PHE A 14 -23.68 -16.41 5.62
N PHE A 15 -24.92 -16.85 5.39
CA PHE A 15 -25.30 -17.79 4.34
C PHE A 15 -26.70 -17.43 3.85
N ASP A 16 -26.82 -17.02 2.58
CA ASP A 16 -28.10 -16.65 1.96
C ASP A 16 -28.75 -17.90 1.33
N SER A 17 -29.60 -18.58 2.11
CA SER A 17 -30.54 -19.57 1.57
C SER A 17 -31.86 -18.86 1.31
N THR A 18 -32.32 -18.87 0.05
CA THR A 18 -33.63 -18.29 -0.31
C THR A 18 -34.83 -19.07 0.23
N CYS A 19 -34.59 -20.24 0.84
CA CYS A 19 -35.61 -21.15 1.33
C CYS A 19 -35.65 -21.29 2.87
N GLU A 20 -34.62 -20.84 3.60
CA GLU A 20 -34.51 -21.04 5.05
C GLU A 20 -33.96 -19.78 5.75
N PRO A 21 -34.41 -19.46 6.97
CA PRO A 21 -33.88 -18.33 7.73
C PRO A 21 -32.39 -18.53 8.05
N PRO A 22 -31.58 -17.46 8.00
CA PRO A 22 -30.13 -17.56 8.16
C PRO A 22 -29.74 -17.98 9.58
N VAL A 23 -29.01 -19.09 9.68
CA VAL A 23 -28.55 -19.66 10.96
C VAL A 23 -27.27 -19.01 11.50
N ALA A 24 -26.61 -18.19 10.67
CA ALA A 24 -25.33 -17.54 10.95
C ALA A 24 -25.33 -16.08 10.48
N TRP A 25 -24.70 -15.21 11.25
CA TRP A 25 -24.72 -13.77 11.08
C TRP A 25 -23.31 -13.18 11.17
N LEU A 26 -22.84 -12.49 10.14
CA LEU A 26 -21.53 -11.84 10.07
C LEU A 26 -21.62 -10.37 10.44
N CYS A 27 -20.74 -9.91 11.32
CA CYS A 27 -20.58 -8.49 11.59
C CYS A 27 -19.63 -7.83 10.58
N GLN A 28 -20.12 -6.85 9.83
CA GLN A 28 -19.28 -6.09 8.89
C GLN A 28 -18.29 -5.13 9.57
N GLY A 29 -18.49 -4.83 10.86
CA GLY A 29 -17.59 -3.97 11.64
C GLY A 29 -16.36 -4.71 12.19
N CYS A 30 -16.56 -5.87 12.82
CA CYS A 30 -15.48 -6.61 13.50
C CYS A 30 -15.20 -8.01 12.92
N GLY A 31 -15.97 -8.45 11.92
CA GLY A 31 -15.81 -9.77 11.30
C GLY A 31 -16.29 -10.95 12.16
N SER A 32 -16.93 -10.71 13.30
CA SER A 32 -17.44 -11.77 14.17
C SER A 32 -18.62 -12.51 13.53
N VAL A 33 -18.64 -13.83 13.60
CA VAL A 33 -19.80 -14.65 13.20
C VAL A 33 -20.58 -15.08 14.43
N THR A 34 -21.88 -14.80 14.45
CA THR A 34 -22.82 -15.18 15.52
C THR A 34 -23.80 -16.22 14.98
N LEU A 35 -24.02 -17.31 15.72
CA LEU A 35 -24.96 -18.37 15.35
C LEU A 35 -26.25 -18.23 16.16
N GLU A 36 -27.38 -18.55 15.53
CA GLU A 36 -28.70 -18.36 16.13
C GLU A 36 -29.13 -19.52 17.04
N GLU A 37 -28.58 -20.72 16.80
CA GLU A 37 -28.86 -21.90 17.62
C GLU A 37 -27.79 -22.11 18.71
N ASP A 38 -28.24 -22.54 19.89
CA ASP A 38 -27.36 -22.95 20.97
C ASP A 38 -26.44 -24.09 20.46
N LEU A 39 -25.13 -23.86 20.45
CA LEU A 39 -24.10 -24.79 19.97
C LEU A 39 -24.21 -26.20 20.59
N ARG A 40 -24.92 -26.31 21.73
CA ARG A 40 -25.21 -27.57 22.42
C ARG A 40 -26.25 -28.44 21.71
N ALA A 41 -27.14 -27.85 20.92
CA ALA A 41 -28.18 -28.55 20.16
C ALA A 41 -27.65 -29.21 18.87
N LEU A 42 -26.47 -28.80 18.40
CA LEU A 42 -25.84 -29.36 17.21
C LEU A 42 -25.40 -30.81 17.43
N SER A 43 -25.51 -31.63 16.38
CA SER A 43 -24.98 -32.99 16.38
C SER A 43 -23.44 -32.97 16.55
N PRO A 44 -22.82 -34.04 17.09
CA PRO A 44 -21.37 -34.10 17.23
C PRO A 44 -20.60 -33.85 15.92
N SER A 45 -21.13 -34.33 14.78
CA SER A 45 -20.55 -34.10 13.46
C SER A 45 -20.62 -32.62 13.06
N ALA A 46 -21.80 -32.01 13.22
CA ALA A 46 -21.99 -30.59 12.91
C ALA A 46 -21.11 -29.69 13.79
N ARG A 47 -20.93 -30.04 15.07
CA ARG A 47 -19.97 -29.35 15.96
C ARG A 47 -18.53 -29.48 15.48
N SER A 48 -18.14 -30.64 14.96
CA SER A 48 -16.78 -30.87 14.45
C SER A 48 -16.51 -30.08 13.16
N GLU A 49 -17.48 -30.05 12.24
CA GLU A 49 -17.40 -29.24 11.02
C GLU A 49 -17.37 -27.74 11.34
N LEU A 50 -18.22 -27.30 12.26
CA LEU A 50 -18.26 -25.92 12.71
C LEU A 50 -16.97 -25.51 13.41
N ALA A 51 -16.39 -26.36 14.26
CA ALA A 51 -15.08 -26.14 14.88
C ALA A 51 -13.95 -26.06 13.84
N THR A 52 -14.05 -26.83 12.75
CA THR A 52 -13.08 -26.80 11.64
C THR A 52 -13.18 -25.48 10.88
N LEU A 53 -14.39 -25.02 10.57
CA LEU A 53 -14.63 -23.72 9.94
C LEU A 53 -14.21 -22.56 10.86
N GLN A 54 -14.52 -22.65 12.14
CA GLN A 54 -14.09 -21.67 13.14
C GLN A 54 -12.56 -21.65 13.28
N ALA A 55 -11.87 -22.79 13.23
CA ALA A 55 -10.40 -22.83 13.23
C ALA A 55 -9.79 -22.22 11.95
N PHE A 56 -10.52 -22.24 10.84
CA PHE A 56 -10.11 -21.64 9.57
C PHE A 56 -10.30 -20.12 9.55
N ILE A 57 -11.34 -19.64 10.25
CA ILE A 57 -11.70 -18.22 10.35
C ILE A 57 -11.03 -17.55 11.58
N ALA A 58 -10.68 -18.33 12.60
CA ALA A 58 -10.05 -17.84 13.81
C ALA A 58 -8.65 -17.30 13.51
N PRO A 59 -8.29 -16.12 14.06
CA PRO A 59 -6.92 -15.64 14.00
C PRO A 59 -5.98 -16.69 14.63
N VAL A 60 -4.88 -16.99 13.96
CA VAL A 60 -3.89 -17.99 14.42
C VAL A 60 -3.39 -17.61 15.82
N PRO A 61 -3.64 -18.43 16.86
CA PRO A 61 -3.22 -18.10 18.21
C PRO A 61 -1.70 -18.23 18.29
N GLY A 62 -1.03 -17.08 18.47
CA GLY A 62 0.43 -16.95 18.44
C GLY A 62 0.95 -15.93 17.42
N SER A 63 0.13 -15.45 16.48
CA SER A 63 0.49 -14.33 15.59
C SER A 63 0.25 -12.97 16.25
N GLY A 64 0.50 -12.84 17.56
CA GLY A 64 0.27 -11.64 18.35
C GLY A 64 1.10 -10.45 17.87
N ARG A 65 0.72 -9.85 16.75
CA ARG A 65 0.92 -8.42 16.51
C ARG A 65 -0.07 -7.75 17.46
N ALA A 66 0.45 -6.89 18.34
CA ALA A 66 -0.38 -6.04 19.19
C ALA A 66 -1.54 -5.44 18.36
N PRO A 67 -2.70 -5.16 18.96
CA PRO A 67 -3.76 -4.42 18.27
C PRO A 67 -3.13 -3.20 17.63
N ARG A 68 -3.03 -3.17 16.29
CA ARG A 68 -2.58 -1.95 15.60
C ARG A 68 -3.63 -0.92 15.96
N GLU A 69 -3.17 0.21 16.49
CA GLU A 69 -4.00 1.37 16.79
C GLU A 69 -5.02 1.60 15.66
N PRO A 70 -6.25 2.07 15.98
CA PRO A 70 -7.28 2.35 14.98
C PRO A 70 -6.64 3.09 13.81
N GLN A 71 -6.81 2.56 12.59
CA GLN A 71 -6.11 3.06 11.40
C GLN A 71 -6.25 4.60 11.36
N PRO A 72 -5.13 5.34 11.47
CA PRO A 72 -5.22 6.78 11.53
C PRO A 72 -5.81 7.29 10.22
N ALA A 73 -6.52 8.42 10.30
CA ALA A 73 -6.92 9.19 9.11
C ALA A 73 -5.76 9.21 8.09
N LEU A 74 -6.06 8.93 6.83
CA LEU A 74 -5.09 8.87 5.73
C LEU A 74 -3.98 9.91 5.91
N GLY A 75 -2.72 9.47 6.02
CA GLY A 75 -1.61 10.38 6.21
C GLY A 75 -1.54 11.39 5.06
N ARG A 76 -1.12 12.63 5.35
CA ARG A 76 -1.04 13.76 4.40
C ARG A 76 -0.46 13.35 3.03
N ALA A 77 0.62 12.58 3.04
CA ALA A 77 1.28 12.05 1.85
C ALA A 77 0.37 11.16 0.98
N GLN A 78 -0.35 10.23 1.58
CA GLN A 78 -1.23 9.29 0.86
C GLN A 78 -2.47 10.02 0.33
N ALA A 79 -3.05 10.91 1.12
CA ALA A 79 -4.17 11.73 0.69
C ALA A 79 -3.80 12.59 -0.53
N ARG A 80 -2.61 13.21 -0.52
CA ARG A 80 -2.12 14.00 -1.66
C ARG A 80 -1.85 13.13 -2.88
N ALA A 81 -1.22 11.97 -2.72
CA ALA A 81 -1.00 11.04 -3.83
C ALA A 81 -2.33 10.59 -4.48
N ARG A 82 -3.34 10.26 -3.67
CA ARG A 82 -4.67 9.89 -4.19
C ARG A 82 -5.36 11.00 -4.95
N ALA A 83 -5.30 12.23 -4.44
CA ALA A 83 -5.84 13.39 -5.14
C ALA A 83 -5.16 13.58 -6.51
N ILE A 84 -3.84 13.38 -6.58
CA ILE A 84 -3.08 13.49 -7.84
C ILE A 84 -3.45 12.40 -8.84
N LEU A 85 -3.84 11.23 -8.35
CA LEU A 85 -4.25 10.08 -9.15
C LEU A 85 -5.72 10.10 -9.57
N GLU A 86 -6.50 11.11 -9.17
CA GLU A 86 -7.90 11.19 -9.55
C GLU A 86 -8.05 11.18 -11.08
N GLY A 87 -8.83 10.23 -11.61
CA GLY A 87 -8.99 9.99 -13.04
C GLY A 87 -7.87 9.18 -13.72
N VAL A 88 -6.74 8.91 -13.04
CA VAL A 88 -5.64 8.09 -13.58
C VAL A 88 -5.98 6.60 -13.43
N ARG A 89 -6.40 5.97 -14.53
CA ARG A 89 -6.77 4.54 -14.52
C ARG A 89 -5.64 3.59 -14.93
N ALA A 90 -4.80 4.00 -15.88
CA ALA A 90 -3.75 3.15 -16.45
C ALA A 90 -2.72 2.69 -15.40
N LEU A 91 -2.16 1.50 -15.65
CA LEU A 91 -0.97 0.96 -15.00
C LEU A 91 0.04 0.53 -16.08
N PRO A 92 1.35 0.72 -15.85
CA PRO A 92 1.94 1.45 -14.73
C PRO A 92 1.59 2.95 -14.77
N VAL A 93 1.64 3.62 -13.61
CA VAL A 93 1.39 5.06 -13.55
C VAL A 93 2.49 5.81 -14.30
N ASP A 94 2.12 6.69 -15.22
CA ASP A 94 3.04 7.57 -15.94
C ASP A 94 3.42 8.76 -15.04
N ILE A 95 4.45 8.54 -14.21
CA ILE A 95 4.86 9.51 -13.20
C ILE A 95 5.48 10.77 -13.80
N GLU A 96 6.14 10.68 -14.95
CA GLU A 96 6.72 11.84 -15.63
C GLU A 96 5.63 12.76 -16.17
N ARG A 97 4.60 12.19 -16.81
CA ARG A 97 3.45 12.98 -17.25
C ARG A 97 2.72 13.64 -16.08
N ILE A 98 2.57 12.92 -14.96
CA ILE A 98 2.00 13.51 -13.74
C ILE A 98 2.90 14.66 -13.24
N ALA A 99 4.21 14.47 -13.16
CA ALA A 99 5.12 15.51 -12.71
C ALA A 99 5.02 16.78 -13.58
N VAL A 100 4.99 16.63 -14.92
CA VAL A 100 4.77 17.72 -15.86
C VAL A 100 3.43 18.42 -15.63
N GLN A 101 2.34 17.66 -15.47
CA GLN A 101 1.00 18.22 -15.23
C GLN A 101 0.93 19.04 -13.93
N TYR A 102 1.72 18.67 -12.93
CA TYR A 102 1.80 19.38 -11.64
C TYR A 102 2.85 20.50 -11.63
N GLY A 103 3.47 20.82 -12.77
CA GLY A 103 4.41 21.93 -12.91
C GLY A 103 5.86 21.61 -12.56
N TYR A 104 6.21 20.32 -12.52
CA TYR A 104 7.54 19.82 -12.17
C TYR A 104 8.10 18.93 -13.29
N PRO A 105 8.45 19.50 -14.46
CA PRO A 105 9.04 18.71 -15.54
C PRO A 105 10.36 18.06 -15.09
N VAL A 106 10.63 16.86 -15.62
CA VAL A 106 11.82 16.08 -15.29
C VAL A 106 12.95 16.43 -16.25
N SER A 107 14.14 16.69 -15.71
CA SER A 107 15.36 16.99 -16.46
C SER A 107 16.50 16.12 -15.93
N GLU A 108 17.33 15.60 -16.81
CA GLU A 108 18.58 14.94 -16.42
C GLU A 108 19.71 15.97 -16.44
N ARG A 109 20.47 16.06 -15.34
CA ARG A 109 21.62 16.98 -15.21
C ARG A 109 22.73 16.35 -14.37
N PRO A 110 23.98 16.80 -14.51
CA PRO A 110 25.04 16.43 -13.58
C PRO A 110 24.71 16.89 -12.15
N LEU A 111 24.67 15.95 -11.21
CA LEU A 111 24.61 16.24 -9.77
C LEU A 111 25.81 15.59 -9.04
N PRO A 112 26.11 16.00 -7.79
CA PRO A 112 27.09 15.32 -6.94
C PRO A 112 26.82 13.80 -6.85
N PRO A 113 27.86 12.95 -6.71
CA PRO A 113 27.70 11.49 -6.70
C PRO A 113 26.79 10.95 -5.59
N ASP A 114 26.64 11.68 -4.48
CA ASP A 114 25.77 11.33 -3.34
C ASP A 114 24.29 11.68 -3.57
N GLU A 115 23.97 12.46 -4.61
CA GLU A 115 22.62 12.90 -4.92
C GLU A 115 22.02 12.06 -6.06
N ARG A 116 20.86 11.45 -5.81
CA ARG A 116 20.14 10.63 -6.81
C ARG A 116 19.22 11.49 -7.69
N GLY A 117 18.61 12.46 -7.06
CA GLY A 117 17.77 13.48 -7.67
C GLY A 117 17.62 14.64 -6.69
N THR A 118 17.04 15.73 -7.18
CA THR A 118 16.71 16.90 -6.38
C THR A 118 15.65 17.73 -7.09
N ILE A 119 15.24 18.83 -6.47
CA ILE A 119 14.37 19.84 -7.06
C ILE A 119 15.15 21.13 -7.19
N ALA A 120 15.20 21.66 -8.40
CA ALA A 120 15.94 22.86 -8.73
C ALA A 120 15.03 23.91 -9.37
N ARG A 121 15.43 25.17 -9.28
CA ARG A 121 14.83 26.23 -10.11
C ARG A 121 15.57 26.32 -11.43
N ASP A 122 14.82 26.41 -12.52
CA ASP A 122 15.30 26.67 -13.87
C ASP A 122 14.53 27.85 -14.46
N GLY A 123 15.11 29.04 -14.33
CA GLY A 123 14.41 30.30 -14.58
C GLY A 123 13.18 30.43 -13.66
N ASP A 124 12.01 30.60 -14.28
CA ASP A 124 10.72 30.73 -13.57
C ASP A 124 10.07 29.38 -13.23
N TYR A 125 10.67 28.27 -13.65
CA TYR A 125 10.12 26.93 -13.45
C TYR A 125 10.85 26.19 -12.32
N THR A 126 10.12 25.31 -11.63
CA THR A 126 10.72 24.35 -10.70
C THR A 126 10.77 23.00 -11.41
N VAL A 127 11.94 22.37 -11.45
CA VAL A 127 12.19 21.14 -12.22
C VAL A 127 12.66 20.03 -11.29
N ILE A 128 12.24 18.80 -11.57
CA ILE A 128 12.82 17.61 -10.93
C ILE A 128 14.07 17.25 -11.70
N VAL A 129 15.21 17.23 -11.01
CA VAL A 129 16.50 16.88 -11.59
C VAL A 129 16.86 15.45 -11.21
N ILE A 130 17.16 14.62 -12.20
CA ILE A 130 17.72 13.28 -12.01
C ILE A 130 19.22 13.33 -12.32
N ASN A 131 20.04 12.68 -11.47
CA ASN A 131 21.49 12.73 -11.64
C ASN A 131 21.94 11.92 -12.86
N GLN A 132 22.40 12.61 -13.92
CA GLN A 132 22.91 11.96 -15.13
C GLN A 132 24.21 11.18 -14.90
N ASN A 133 24.98 11.52 -13.85
CA ASN A 133 26.27 10.89 -13.56
C ASN A 133 26.10 9.51 -12.93
N ARG A 134 24.88 9.16 -12.51
CA ARG A 134 24.58 7.88 -11.87
C ARG A 134 24.33 6.83 -12.95
N THR A 135 25.34 6.00 -13.21
CA THR A 135 25.25 4.91 -14.19
C THR A 135 24.56 3.68 -13.61
N GLY A 136 23.88 2.90 -14.46
CA GLY A 136 23.26 1.63 -14.07
C GLY A 136 21.95 1.74 -13.29
N ILE A 137 21.32 2.93 -13.23
CA ILE A 137 19.97 3.07 -12.67
C ILE A 137 18.97 2.30 -13.53
N THR A 138 18.08 1.56 -12.87
CA THR A 138 16.97 0.87 -13.56
C THR A 138 15.80 1.83 -13.77
N ASP A 139 14.91 1.53 -14.73
CA ASP A 139 13.70 2.33 -14.95
C ASP A 139 12.83 2.41 -13.70
N ALA A 140 12.72 1.32 -12.93
CA ALA A 140 12.00 1.29 -11.66
C ALA A 140 12.62 2.23 -10.61
N GLU A 141 13.95 2.29 -10.53
CA GLU A 141 14.67 3.23 -9.65
C GLU A 141 14.48 4.68 -10.11
N ARG A 142 14.58 4.95 -11.41
CA ARG A 142 14.32 6.29 -11.98
C ARG A 142 12.90 6.76 -11.66
N ARG A 143 11.90 5.90 -11.87
CA ARG A 143 10.49 6.17 -11.53
C ARG A 143 10.31 6.44 -10.04
N TRP A 144 10.98 5.69 -9.18
CA TRP A 144 10.96 5.93 -7.73
C TRP A 144 11.54 7.29 -7.36
N ILE A 145 12.70 7.67 -7.91
CA ILE A 145 13.33 8.97 -7.65
C ILE A 145 12.38 10.10 -8.06
N ILE A 146 11.81 10.04 -9.26
CA ILE A 146 10.86 11.06 -9.74
C ILE A 146 9.65 11.17 -8.81
N ALA A 147 9.10 10.04 -8.36
CA ALA A 147 7.97 10.03 -7.44
C ALA A 147 8.32 10.59 -6.05
N GLU A 148 9.52 10.29 -5.53
CA GLU A 148 10.02 10.79 -4.25
C GLU A 148 10.22 12.32 -4.30
N GLU A 149 10.87 12.83 -5.35
CA GLU A 149 11.05 14.27 -5.57
C GLU A 149 9.71 14.98 -5.80
N LEU A 150 8.81 14.42 -6.62
CA LEU A 150 7.46 14.97 -6.76
C LEU A 150 6.75 15.03 -5.41
N GLY A 151 6.91 14.02 -4.56
CA GLY A 151 6.40 13.99 -3.20
C GLY A 151 6.91 15.15 -2.34
N HIS A 152 8.22 15.42 -2.38
CA HIS A 152 8.79 16.60 -1.72
C HIS A 152 8.16 17.91 -2.23
N ALA A 153 7.94 18.02 -3.54
CA ALA A 153 7.35 19.19 -4.16
C ALA A 153 5.91 19.45 -3.74
N VAL A 154 5.05 18.45 -3.90
CA VAL A 154 3.61 18.62 -3.68
C VAL A 154 3.22 18.66 -2.21
N LEU A 155 4.12 18.20 -1.32
CA LEU A 155 3.97 18.30 0.14
C LEU A 155 4.65 19.53 0.72
N GLU A 156 5.22 20.40 -0.12
CA GLU A 156 5.87 21.64 0.29
C GLU A 156 6.98 21.40 1.33
N HIS A 157 7.75 20.33 1.15
CA HIS A 157 8.85 20.00 2.05
C HIS A 157 9.98 21.05 1.96
N SER A 158 10.72 21.18 3.05
CA SER A 158 11.75 22.22 3.19
C SER A 158 12.95 21.99 2.25
N THR A 159 13.06 20.79 1.69
CA THR A 159 14.07 20.39 0.70
C THR A 159 13.91 21.07 -0.65
N LEU A 160 12.81 21.81 -0.87
CA LEU A 160 12.45 22.43 -2.16
C LEU A 160 13.36 23.55 -2.66
N VAL A 161 14.37 23.95 -1.90
CA VAL A 161 15.27 25.03 -2.31
C VAL A 161 16.71 24.67 -1.91
N ALA A 162 17.36 23.85 -2.72
CA ALA A 162 18.77 24.11 -2.97
C ALA A 162 18.81 25.48 -3.66
N SER A 163 19.36 26.47 -2.96
CA SER A 163 19.51 27.85 -3.43
C SER A 163 19.97 27.90 -4.89
N THR A 164 19.69 29.03 -5.55
CA THR A 164 20.24 29.47 -6.85
C THR A 164 21.78 29.51 -6.93
N ALA A 165 22.49 28.94 -5.96
CA ALA A 165 23.93 28.82 -5.87
C ALA A 165 24.30 27.37 -5.50
N PRO A 166 25.18 26.70 -6.28
CA PRO A 166 25.72 25.38 -5.92
C PRO A 166 26.37 25.44 -4.53
N GLY A 167 25.92 24.60 -3.59
CA GLY A 167 26.59 24.39 -2.30
C GLY A 167 25.93 24.98 -1.05
N HIS A 168 24.77 25.62 -1.14
CA HIS A 168 23.98 25.99 0.05
C HIS A 168 22.85 24.98 0.29
N ARG A 169 23.16 23.91 1.03
CA ARG A 169 22.12 23.05 1.63
C ARG A 169 21.53 23.82 2.82
N LEU A 170 20.23 24.13 2.77
CA LEU A 170 19.51 24.57 3.96
C LEU A 170 19.69 23.47 5.03
N THR A 171 20.26 23.84 6.19
CA THR A 171 20.46 22.90 7.29
C THR A 171 19.12 22.70 7.99
N ILE A 172 18.30 21.79 7.46
CA ILE A 172 17.08 21.35 8.11
C ILE A 172 17.47 20.47 9.30
N PRO A 173 16.87 20.63 10.50
CA PRO A 173 17.13 19.73 11.62
C PRO A 173 16.87 18.27 11.24
N GLU A 174 17.81 17.37 11.58
CA GLU A 174 17.74 15.94 11.27
C GLU A 174 16.39 15.27 11.59
N PRO A 175 15.72 15.56 12.73
CA PRO A 175 14.40 14.99 13.01
C PRO A 175 13.34 15.38 11.97
N ARG A 176 13.33 16.65 11.54
CA ARG A 176 12.39 17.17 10.53
C ARG A 176 12.68 16.57 9.16
N ARG A 177 13.96 16.54 8.76
CA ARG A 177 14.39 15.90 7.51
C ARG A 177 13.89 14.46 7.44
N ARG A 178 14.08 13.67 8.51
CA ARG A 178 13.60 12.28 8.56
C ARG A 178 12.09 12.15 8.43
N VAL A 179 11.30 13.11 8.91
CA VAL A 179 9.84 13.12 8.73
C VAL A 179 9.51 13.37 7.26
N GLU A 180 10.05 14.43 6.67
CA GLU A 180 9.81 14.81 5.27
C GLU A 180 10.20 13.70 4.29
N GLU A 181 11.35 13.06 4.51
CA GLU A 181 11.83 11.91 3.73
C GLU A 181 10.89 10.69 3.84
N ARG A 182 10.32 10.44 5.03
CA ARG A 182 9.33 9.36 5.20
C ARG A 182 8.02 9.70 4.50
N GLU A 183 7.58 10.96 4.56
CA GLU A 183 6.36 11.41 3.88
C GLU A 183 6.52 11.34 2.36
N ALA A 184 7.66 11.77 1.81
CA ALA A 184 7.97 11.66 0.39
C ALA A 184 7.99 10.20 -0.09
N LYS A 185 8.58 9.28 0.69
CA LYS A 185 8.56 7.83 0.39
C LYS A 185 7.16 7.24 0.43
N ARG A 186 6.33 7.64 1.40
CA ARG A 186 4.93 7.22 1.47
C ARG A 186 4.12 7.74 0.28
N PHE A 187 4.37 8.98 -0.13
CA PHE A 187 3.79 9.56 -1.33
C PHE A 187 4.22 8.75 -2.57
N ALA A 188 5.52 8.47 -2.71
CA ALA A 188 6.07 7.70 -3.83
C ALA A 188 5.48 6.29 -3.91
N ALA A 189 5.37 5.60 -2.77
CA ALA A 189 4.73 4.29 -2.69
C ALA A 189 3.25 4.35 -3.10
N GLU A 190 2.48 5.32 -2.60
CA GLU A 190 1.06 5.46 -2.95
C GLU A 190 0.86 5.86 -4.41
N VAL A 191 1.69 6.76 -4.97
CA VAL A 191 1.51 7.22 -6.36
C VAL A 191 1.92 6.15 -7.38
N LEU A 192 2.97 5.37 -7.11
CA LEU A 192 3.44 4.30 -7.99
C LEU A 192 2.68 3.00 -7.78
N MET A 193 2.23 2.71 -6.55
CA MET A 193 1.49 1.52 -6.16
C MET A 193 0.22 1.89 -5.37
N PRO A 194 -0.80 2.47 -6.03
CA PRO A 194 -2.02 2.93 -5.37
C PRO A 194 -2.73 1.80 -4.65
N GLU A 195 -3.12 2.02 -3.39
CA GLU A 195 -3.66 0.95 -2.54
C GLU A 195 -4.85 0.23 -3.19
N GLU A 196 -5.81 1.00 -3.70
CA GLU A 196 -7.01 0.46 -4.37
C GLU A 196 -6.63 -0.49 -5.51
N LYS A 197 -5.71 -0.07 -6.38
CA LYS A 197 -5.26 -0.86 -7.53
C LYS A 197 -4.47 -2.09 -7.11
N ILE A 198 -3.64 -1.96 -6.08
CA ILE A 198 -2.88 -3.08 -5.52
C ILE A 198 -3.82 -4.12 -4.95
N ARG A 199 -4.80 -3.72 -4.12
CA ARG A 199 -5.78 -4.63 -3.54
C ARG A 199 -6.59 -5.35 -4.62
N GLY A 200 -7.04 -4.63 -5.65
CA GLY A 200 -7.76 -5.22 -6.78
C GLY A 200 -6.93 -6.28 -7.51
N ARG A 201 -5.70 -5.94 -7.91
CA ARG A 201 -4.81 -6.90 -8.61
C ARG A 201 -4.32 -8.04 -7.73
N PHE A 202 -4.14 -7.78 -6.44
CA PHE A 202 -3.77 -8.83 -5.49
C PHE A 202 -4.92 -9.83 -5.32
N ALA A 203 -6.17 -9.37 -5.20
CA ALA A 203 -7.33 -10.26 -5.06
C ALA A 203 -7.48 -11.22 -6.25
N GLU A 204 -7.13 -10.79 -7.47
CA GLU A 204 -7.11 -11.64 -8.67
C GLU A 204 -6.05 -12.76 -8.59
N LEU A 205 -4.93 -12.52 -7.89
CA LEU A 205 -3.76 -13.41 -7.86
C LEU A 205 -3.65 -14.23 -6.57
N ALA A 206 -4.20 -13.72 -5.46
CA ALA A 206 -4.16 -14.33 -4.13
C ALA A 206 -4.64 -15.79 -4.07
N PRO A 207 -5.63 -16.25 -4.88
CA PRO A 207 -6.03 -17.65 -4.90
C PRO A 207 -4.86 -18.62 -5.15
N ARG A 208 -3.84 -18.22 -5.91
CA ARG A 208 -2.62 -19.03 -6.12
C ARG A 208 -1.88 -19.33 -4.82
N ILE A 209 -1.77 -18.33 -3.95
CA ILE A 209 -1.10 -18.43 -2.64
C ILE A 209 -1.95 -19.31 -1.70
N HIS A 210 -3.27 -19.13 -1.70
CA HIS A 210 -4.17 -19.86 -0.82
C HIS A 210 -4.34 -21.33 -1.20
N GLN A 211 -4.25 -21.66 -2.49
CA GLN A 211 -4.33 -23.04 -3.00
C GLN A 211 -3.00 -23.81 -2.84
N ALA A 212 -1.90 -23.12 -2.54
CA ALA A 212 -0.61 -23.75 -2.35
C ALA A 212 -0.58 -24.65 -1.11
N LEU A 213 -0.06 -25.88 -1.27
CA LEU A 213 0.03 -26.87 -0.22
C LEU A 213 1.39 -26.77 0.49
N GLY A 214 1.34 -26.41 1.78
CA GLY A 214 2.53 -26.30 2.62
C GLY A 214 3.31 -25.00 2.44
N LEU A 215 4.19 -24.73 3.42
CA LEU A 215 4.84 -23.43 3.57
C LEU A 215 5.78 -23.06 2.41
N ARG A 216 6.54 -24.03 1.88
CA ARG A 216 7.48 -23.76 0.79
C ARG A 216 6.77 -23.40 -0.51
N GLN A 217 5.69 -24.11 -0.84
CA GLN A 217 4.93 -23.82 -2.04
C GLN A 217 4.22 -22.46 -1.91
N ARG A 218 3.65 -22.17 -0.73
CA ARG A 218 3.06 -20.85 -0.43
C ARG A 218 4.07 -19.72 -0.61
N GLN A 219 5.31 -19.90 -0.12
CA GLN A 219 6.37 -18.92 -0.31
C GLN A 219 6.68 -18.71 -1.79
N GLY A 220 6.84 -19.80 -2.55
CA GLY A 220 7.07 -19.74 -4.00
C GLY A 220 5.96 -18.99 -4.75
N GLU A 221 4.69 -19.28 -4.45
CA GLU A 221 3.56 -18.56 -5.06
C GLU A 221 3.52 -17.08 -4.62
N THR A 222 3.88 -16.79 -3.37
CA THR A 222 3.99 -15.40 -2.87
C THR A 222 5.04 -14.64 -3.67
N ASP A 223 6.21 -15.24 -3.89
CA ASP A 223 7.30 -14.62 -4.65
C ASP A 223 6.91 -14.38 -6.12
N GLU A 224 6.19 -15.32 -6.73
CA GLU A 224 5.64 -15.19 -8.09
C GLU A 224 4.57 -14.09 -8.19
N VAL A 225 3.67 -14.00 -7.21
CA VAL A 225 2.65 -12.93 -7.15
C VAL A 225 3.32 -11.56 -6.95
N VAL A 226 4.31 -11.45 -6.06
CA VAL A 226 5.11 -10.23 -5.87
C VAL A 226 5.78 -9.83 -7.19
N ALA A 227 6.41 -10.77 -7.89
CA ALA A 227 7.08 -10.50 -9.16
C ALA A 227 6.10 -10.07 -10.26
N ALA A 228 4.92 -10.71 -10.32
CA ALA A 228 3.87 -10.35 -11.27
C ALA A 228 3.35 -8.92 -11.03
N LEU A 229 3.03 -8.58 -9.78
CA LEU A 229 2.58 -7.23 -9.43
C LEU A 229 3.70 -6.21 -9.67
N ALA A 230 4.94 -6.50 -9.30
CA ALA A 230 6.07 -5.60 -9.54
C ALA A 230 6.21 -5.22 -11.02
N ARG A 231 6.02 -6.19 -11.93
CA ARG A 231 5.97 -5.95 -13.39
C ARG A 231 4.78 -5.07 -13.79
N MET A 232 3.57 -5.34 -13.28
CA MET A 232 2.36 -4.56 -13.61
C MET A 232 2.48 -3.08 -13.19
N PHE A 233 3.09 -2.82 -12.04
CA PHE A 233 3.26 -1.46 -11.49
C PHE A 233 4.59 -0.80 -11.91
N ALA A 234 5.45 -1.52 -12.64
CA ALA A 234 6.79 -1.10 -13.06
C ALA A 234 7.65 -0.58 -11.89
N VAL A 235 7.76 -1.40 -10.85
CA VAL A 235 8.58 -1.19 -9.64
C VAL A 235 9.47 -2.40 -9.38
N SER A 236 10.42 -2.30 -8.44
CA SER A 236 11.22 -3.46 -8.05
C SER A 236 10.40 -4.48 -7.26
N PRO A 237 10.71 -5.79 -7.32
CA PRO A 237 10.06 -6.80 -6.48
C PRO A 237 10.19 -6.51 -4.98
N ALA A 238 11.32 -5.94 -4.55
CA ALA A 238 11.53 -5.54 -3.16
C ALA A 238 10.54 -4.44 -2.74
N ALA A 239 10.38 -3.38 -3.54
CA ALA A 239 9.42 -2.31 -3.25
C ALA A 239 7.97 -2.83 -3.23
N MET A 240 7.61 -3.72 -4.17
CA MET A 240 6.31 -4.36 -4.20
C MET A 240 6.06 -5.22 -2.95
N ARG A 241 7.04 -6.03 -2.52
CA ARG A 241 6.93 -6.82 -1.29
C ARG A 241 6.67 -5.93 -0.07
N THR A 242 7.50 -4.90 0.13
CA THR A 242 7.30 -3.95 1.23
C THR A 242 5.91 -3.34 1.19
N ARG A 243 5.41 -2.96 0.00
CA ARG A 243 4.07 -2.40 -0.16
C ARG A 243 2.97 -3.38 0.23
N LEU A 244 3.08 -4.65 -0.17
CA LEU A 244 2.09 -5.67 0.19
C LEU A 244 2.11 -5.98 1.70
N GLU A 245 3.29 -5.99 2.33
CA GLU A 245 3.44 -6.13 3.79
C GLU A 245 2.86 -4.91 4.54
N GLU A 246 3.09 -3.69 4.05
CA GLU A 246 2.52 -2.46 4.62
C GLU A 246 0.98 -2.44 4.57
N LEU A 247 0.41 -3.03 3.51
CA LEU A 247 -1.03 -3.16 3.31
C LEU A 247 -1.64 -4.41 3.98
N ASP A 248 -0.83 -5.17 4.71
CA ASP A 248 -1.17 -6.44 5.37
C ASP A 248 -1.80 -7.47 4.41
N LEU A 249 -1.35 -7.51 3.15
CA LEU A 249 -1.79 -8.46 2.13
C LEU A 249 -0.99 -9.76 2.13
N ILE A 250 0.25 -9.69 2.60
CA ILE A 250 1.16 -10.83 2.78
C ILE A 250 1.87 -10.70 4.14
N GLY A 251 2.37 -11.82 4.66
CA GLY A 251 3.09 -11.91 5.93
C GLY A 251 4.04 -13.08 5.97
#